data_AF-A0A7Y1UIS9-F1
#
_entry.id   AF-A0A7Y1UIS9-F1
#
_cell.length_a   1.000
_cell.length_b   1.000
_cell.length_c   1.000
_cell.angle_alpha   90.00
_cell.angle_beta   90.00
_cell.angle_gamma   90.00
#
_symmetry.space_group_name_H-M   'P 1'
#
loop_
_entity.id
_entity.type
_entity.pdbx_description
1 polymer ?
#
loop_
_entity_poly.entity_id
_entity_poly.type
_entity_poly.pdbx_seq_one_letter_code
_entity_poly.pdbx_strand_id
1 'polypeptide(L)'
;MNIRAHVLGAPLATAGVFLGYVSQLEAGEVGPMAAYMPPAPVSDCDACNDPGFYGGVSLLYMKPYSGGEGLDGEWDLGLRGTLGFERPDGLFYELNGFWFDGEFDREVSPNSIYNYDDDVSTWYVEGLIGDNLHCGEACLDLAFGLRYANLEFESSRTLRRDITDGGEGSSFSEEFEGVGPVVRIDGTRQLTEQVTLYGGLSQAILFGEQDFSRSSTNRAEVTSPPGPGAIILNGSGSSSRDTLAFVTEIEAGLQFNFNAGQIQGAHARIGIEGQYWSIGGSDFGLFGGVLGVGFNF
;
A
#
# COMPACT_ATOMS: atom_id res chain seq x y z
N MET A 1 13.69 -16.59 29.67
CA MET A 1 13.59 -16.76 28.20
C MET A 1 14.20 -15.50 27.60
N ASN A 2 15.41 -15.60 27.02
CA ASN A 2 16.14 -14.44 26.50
C ASN A 2 15.62 -14.12 25.10
N ILE A 3 14.84 -13.05 24.96
CA ILE A 3 14.41 -12.51 23.68
C ILE A 3 15.61 -11.79 23.07
N ARG A 4 16.30 -12.46 22.14
CA ARG A 4 17.24 -11.80 21.23
C ARG A 4 16.41 -11.11 20.16
N ALA A 5 16.32 -9.79 20.23
CA ALA A 5 15.84 -8.97 19.13
C ALA A 5 16.81 -9.16 17.94
N HIS A 6 16.40 -9.96 16.96
CA HIS A 6 17.02 -9.93 15.65
C HIS A 6 16.58 -8.61 15.00
N VAL A 7 17.47 -7.61 15.05
CA VAL A 7 17.41 -6.46 14.16
C VAL A 7 17.66 -7.00 12.77
N LEU A 8 16.59 -7.39 12.08
CA LEU A 8 16.60 -7.57 10.64
C LEU A 8 16.77 -6.18 10.04
N GLY A 9 17.98 -5.90 9.58
CA GLY A 9 18.23 -4.76 8.72
C GLY A 9 17.46 -4.98 7.43
N ALA A 10 16.27 -4.40 7.35
CA ALA A 10 15.64 -4.13 6.08
C ALA A 10 16.68 -3.38 5.23
N PRO A 11 16.93 -3.78 3.97
CA PRO A 11 17.73 -2.98 3.08
C PRO A 11 16.94 -1.69 2.82
N LEU A 12 17.30 -0.64 3.57
CA LEU A 12 17.11 0.74 3.13
C LEU A 12 17.86 0.86 1.79
N ALA A 13 17.15 0.53 0.71
CA ALA A 13 17.55 0.94 -0.62
C ALA A 13 17.54 2.47 -0.59
N THR A 14 18.75 3.01 -0.48
CA THR A 14 19.09 4.41 -0.57
C THR A 14 18.33 5.06 -1.73
N ALA A 15 17.19 5.69 -1.44
CA ALA A 15 16.59 6.69 -2.31
C ALA A 15 17.50 7.92 -2.25
N GLY A 16 18.60 7.83 -2.99
CA GLY A 16 19.57 8.90 -3.13
C GLY A 16 18.93 10.10 -3.82
N VAL A 17 18.69 11.15 -3.03
CA VAL A 17 19.02 12.55 -3.33
C VAL A 17 19.03 12.88 -4.83
N PHE A 18 17.89 13.36 -5.35
CA PHE A 18 17.83 14.19 -6.55
C PHE A 18 17.40 15.61 -6.16
N LEU A 19 18.27 16.30 -5.44
CA LEU A 19 18.23 17.75 -5.24
C LEU A 19 19.64 18.26 -5.47
N GLY A 20 19.95 18.57 -6.72
CA GLY A 20 21.23 19.10 -7.12
C GLY A 20 21.16 19.69 -8.53
N TYR A 21 21.46 20.99 -8.61
CA TYR A 21 21.72 21.81 -9.79
C TYR A 21 20.53 22.50 -10.46
N VAL A 22 20.24 23.73 -10.02
CA VAL A 22 20.34 24.93 -10.89
C VAL A 22 20.79 26.11 -10.01
N SER A 23 22.07 26.46 -10.07
CA SER A 23 22.54 27.75 -9.57
C SER A 23 23.55 28.34 -10.55
N GLN A 24 23.19 29.54 -11.03
CA GLN A 24 24.02 30.58 -11.62
C GLN A 24 24.58 30.37 -13.03
N LEU A 25 24.19 31.26 -13.95
CA LEU A 25 25.08 32.26 -14.56
C LEU A 25 24.33 33.07 -15.61
N GLU A 26 23.98 34.32 -15.31
CA GLU A 26 24.08 35.42 -16.29
C GLU A 26 24.37 36.73 -15.54
N ALA A 27 25.64 37.16 -15.63
CA ALA A 27 26.02 38.54 -15.36
C ALA A 27 25.95 39.29 -16.70
N GLY A 28 24.95 40.16 -16.83
CA GLY A 28 24.74 41.01 -18.01
C GLY A 28 24.38 42.43 -17.59
N GLU A 29 25.06 43.41 -18.19
CA GLU A 29 25.17 44.83 -17.89
C GLU A 29 23.89 45.60 -17.50
N VAL A 30 24.05 46.53 -16.54
CA VAL A 30 23.02 47.43 -16.03
C VAL A 30 23.00 48.73 -16.84
N GLY A 31 21.92 48.96 -17.59
CA GLY A 31 21.52 50.29 -18.08
C GLY A 31 20.50 50.94 -17.13
N PRO A 32 20.42 52.29 -17.05
CA PRO A 32 19.49 52.95 -16.15
C PRO A 32 18.08 52.90 -16.73
N MET A 33 17.28 51.91 -16.30
CA MET A 33 15.84 51.87 -16.57
C MET A 33 15.07 52.49 -15.41
N ALA A 34 14.10 53.31 -15.77
CA ALA A 34 13.13 53.93 -14.88
C ALA A 34 12.56 52.90 -13.90
N ALA A 35 12.34 53.32 -12.66
CA ALA A 35 11.83 52.50 -11.57
C ALA A 35 10.43 51.97 -11.87
N TYR A 36 10.36 50.89 -12.64
CA TYR A 36 9.29 49.92 -12.57
C TYR A 36 9.48 49.24 -11.22
N MET A 37 8.70 49.64 -10.21
CA MET A 37 8.51 48.79 -9.05
C MET A 37 7.70 47.60 -9.55
N PRO A 38 8.30 46.40 -9.70
CA PRO A 38 7.47 45.23 -9.90
C PRO A 38 6.49 45.16 -8.74
N PRO A 39 5.23 44.74 -8.97
CA PRO A 39 4.33 44.43 -7.86
C PRO A 39 5.11 43.55 -6.87
N ALA A 40 4.98 43.86 -5.57
CA ALA A 40 5.58 43.04 -4.53
C ALA A 40 5.24 41.58 -4.87
N PRO A 41 6.23 40.67 -4.93
CA PRO A 41 5.93 39.27 -5.16
C PRO A 41 4.88 38.89 -4.14
N VAL A 42 3.70 38.56 -4.62
CA VAL A 42 2.70 37.87 -3.80
C VAL A 42 3.48 36.65 -3.31
N SER A 43 3.63 36.52 -2.00
CA SER A 43 4.25 35.31 -1.47
C SER A 43 3.33 34.18 -1.90
N ASP A 44 3.71 33.44 -2.94
CA ASP A 44 3.04 32.26 -3.50
C ASP A 44 2.94 31.09 -2.48
N CYS A 45 3.10 31.39 -1.19
CA CYS A 45 3.00 30.49 -0.07
C CYS A 45 1.55 30.21 0.36
N ASP A 46 0.54 30.66 -0.39
CA ASP A 46 -0.87 30.31 -0.14
C ASP A 46 -1.37 29.21 -1.11
N ALA A 47 -0.54 28.75 -2.06
CA ALA A 47 -0.97 27.86 -3.12
C ALA A 47 -1.26 26.41 -2.67
N CYS A 48 -0.86 26.01 -1.45
CA CYS A 48 -1.11 24.65 -0.95
C CYS A 48 -2.38 24.54 -0.12
N ASN A 49 -2.98 25.66 0.31
CA ASN A 49 -4.19 25.61 1.12
C ASN A 49 -5.41 25.82 0.24
N ASP A 50 -6.26 24.80 0.15
CA ASP A 50 -7.53 24.88 -0.56
C ASP A 50 -8.67 24.55 0.42
N PRO A 51 -9.02 25.51 1.31
CA PRO A 51 -9.90 25.25 2.43
C PRO A 51 -11.30 24.91 1.94
N GLY A 52 -11.82 23.78 2.39
CA GLY A 52 -13.05 23.23 1.86
C GLY A 52 -13.21 21.76 2.20
N PHE A 53 -14.30 21.19 1.71
CA PHE A 53 -14.47 19.75 1.75
C PHE A 53 -13.81 19.14 0.53
N TYR A 54 -13.05 18.08 0.71
CA TYR A 54 -12.50 17.34 -0.40
C TYR A 54 -12.85 15.86 -0.29
N GLY A 55 -12.79 15.19 -1.42
CA GLY A 55 -13.03 13.75 -1.47
C GLY A 55 -12.58 13.14 -2.78
N GLY A 56 -12.32 11.84 -2.76
CA GLY A 56 -11.86 11.11 -3.92
C GLY A 56 -12.05 9.62 -3.80
N VAL A 57 -11.96 8.96 -4.96
CA VAL A 57 -11.97 7.51 -5.08
C VAL A 57 -10.87 7.09 -6.04
N SER A 58 -10.16 6.04 -5.70
CA SER A 58 -9.13 5.43 -6.52
C SER A 58 -9.42 3.95 -6.75
N LEU A 59 -9.24 3.54 -7.99
CA LEU A 59 -9.12 2.14 -8.39
C LEU A 59 -7.64 1.77 -8.34
N LEU A 60 -7.34 0.66 -7.67
CA LEU A 60 -6.00 0.11 -7.60
C LEU A 60 -5.97 -1.18 -8.41
N TYR A 61 -4.94 -1.35 -9.21
CA TYR A 61 -4.68 -2.59 -9.93
C TYR A 61 -3.39 -3.15 -9.38
N MET A 62 -3.48 -4.13 -8.49
CA MET A 62 -2.37 -4.57 -7.63
C MET A 62 -2.12 -6.06 -7.78
N LYS A 63 -0.91 -6.46 -7.39
CA LYS A 63 -0.54 -7.86 -7.24
C LYS A 63 0.38 -8.03 -6.03
N PRO A 64 0.46 -9.22 -5.44
CA PRO A 64 1.38 -9.53 -4.36
C PRO A 64 2.83 -9.41 -4.83
N TYR A 65 3.65 -8.82 -3.99
CA TYR A 65 5.09 -8.76 -4.16
C TYR A 65 5.73 -10.00 -3.51
N SER A 66 5.94 -11.07 -4.28
CA SER A 66 6.76 -12.18 -3.81
C SER A 66 8.25 -11.88 -4.06
N GLY A 67 9.02 -11.82 -2.98
CA GLY A 67 10.45 -11.46 -2.99
C GLY A 67 11.40 -12.46 -3.67
N GLY A 68 10.98 -13.23 -4.68
CA GLY A 68 11.91 -14.04 -5.47
C GLY A 68 11.37 -15.29 -6.14
N GLU A 69 10.10 -15.64 -5.97
CA GLU A 69 9.53 -16.83 -6.61
C GLU A 69 8.24 -16.48 -7.32
N GLY A 70 8.24 -16.66 -8.65
CA GLY A 70 7.20 -16.21 -9.57
C GLY A 70 5.81 -16.64 -9.14
N LEU A 71 5.11 -15.71 -8.50
CA LEU A 71 3.67 -15.60 -8.63
C LEU A 71 3.46 -15.09 -10.05
N ASP A 72 2.91 -15.94 -10.91
CA ASP A 72 2.31 -15.54 -12.19
C ASP A 72 1.01 -14.76 -11.98
N GLY A 73 0.62 -14.61 -10.71
CA GLY A 73 -0.37 -13.70 -10.14
C GLY A 73 -0.98 -12.74 -11.14
N GLU A 74 -2.22 -13.04 -11.47
CA GLU A 74 -3.12 -12.11 -12.11
C GLU A 74 -3.20 -10.84 -11.26
N TRP A 75 -3.58 -9.76 -11.91
CA TRP A 75 -3.70 -8.48 -11.25
C TRP A 75 -5.13 -8.30 -10.80
N ASP A 76 -5.29 -7.96 -9.53
CA ASP A 76 -6.60 -7.77 -8.91
C ASP A 76 -6.91 -6.31 -8.66
N LEU A 77 -8.18 -6.05 -8.37
CA LEU A 77 -8.71 -4.71 -8.21
C LEU A 77 -8.95 -4.38 -6.74
N GLY A 78 -8.29 -3.32 -6.28
CA GLY A 78 -8.58 -2.66 -5.02
C GLY A 78 -9.36 -1.37 -5.20
N LEU A 79 -9.94 -0.89 -4.12
CA LEU A 79 -10.61 0.39 -4.03
C LEU A 79 -10.08 1.18 -2.84
N ARG A 80 -9.89 2.48 -3.03
CA ARG A 80 -9.60 3.43 -1.96
C ARG A 80 -10.55 4.61 -2.04
N GLY A 81 -11.06 5.05 -0.91
CA GLY A 81 -11.87 6.26 -0.79
C GLY A 81 -11.28 7.21 0.24
N THR A 82 -11.38 8.51 -0.03
CA THR A 82 -10.92 9.57 0.87
C THR A 82 -12.02 10.62 1.00
N LEU A 83 -12.23 11.11 2.21
CA LEU A 83 -13.08 12.25 2.52
C LEU A 83 -12.37 13.12 3.56
N GLY A 84 -12.34 14.43 3.35
CA GLY A 84 -11.69 15.32 4.29
C GLY A 84 -12.23 16.74 4.28
N PHE A 85 -11.71 17.52 5.22
CA PHE A 85 -11.99 18.93 5.37
C PHE A 85 -10.72 19.67 5.76
N GLU A 86 -10.36 20.68 4.98
CA GLU A 86 -9.24 21.56 5.25
C GLU A 86 -9.73 22.93 5.75
N ARG A 87 -9.10 23.42 6.80
CA ARG A 87 -9.37 24.75 7.34
C ARG A 87 -8.51 25.81 6.65
N PRO A 88 -8.93 27.09 6.65
CA PRO A 88 -8.12 28.19 6.11
C PRO A 88 -6.74 28.36 6.76
N ASP A 89 -6.51 27.76 7.92
CA ASP A 89 -5.22 27.80 8.61
C ASP A 89 -4.28 26.64 8.26
N GLY A 90 -4.64 25.78 7.30
CA GLY A 90 -3.85 24.64 6.81
C GLY A 90 -4.08 23.33 7.57
N LEU A 91 -4.75 23.37 8.72
CA LEU A 91 -5.10 22.15 9.44
C LEU A 91 -6.20 21.39 8.69
N PHE A 92 -6.02 20.09 8.50
CA PHE A 92 -7.01 19.23 7.89
C PHE A 92 -7.40 18.03 8.76
N TYR A 93 -8.57 17.47 8.44
CA TYR A 93 -9.09 16.22 8.98
C TYR A 93 -9.45 15.31 7.81
N GLU A 94 -9.03 14.05 7.87
CA GLU A 94 -9.22 13.11 6.76
C GLU A 94 -9.70 11.75 7.26
N LEU A 95 -10.59 11.13 6.51
CA LEU A 95 -11.01 9.74 6.64
C LEU A 95 -10.62 9.01 5.36
N ASN A 96 -9.79 7.98 5.47
CA ASN A 96 -9.45 7.10 4.36
C ASN A 96 -9.98 5.69 4.61
N GLY A 97 -10.44 5.05 3.54
CA GLY A 97 -10.80 3.65 3.51
C GLY A 97 -10.10 2.96 2.34
N PHE A 98 -9.59 1.76 2.58
CA PHE A 98 -9.00 0.90 1.57
C PHE A 98 -9.60 -0.49 1.66
N TRP A 99 -9.78 -1.12 0.52
CA TRP A 99 -10.23 -2.50 0.39
C TRP A 99 -9.55 -3.14 -0.82
N PHE A 100 -9.09 -4.37 -0.66
CA PHE A 100 -8.49 -5.20 -1.70
C PHE A 100 -8.84 -6.66 -1.43
N ASP A 101 -9.12 -7.38 -2.51
CA ASP A 101 -9.45 -8.80 -2.48
C ASP A 101 -8.89 -9.39 -3.77
N GLY A 102 -8.04 -10.42 -3.65
CA GLY A 102 -7.34 -10.99 -4.78
C GLY A 102 -7.07 -12.49 -4.60
N GLU A 103 -7.15 -13.21 -5.70
CA GLU A 103 -6.96 -14.67 -5.79
C GLU A 103 -5.70 -14.91 -6.65
N PHE A 104 -4.70 -15.57 -6.08
CA PHE A 104 -3.40 -15.77 -6.73
C PHE A 104 -3.09 -17.25 -6.90
N ASP A 105 -3.34 -17.73 -8.11
CA ASP A 105 -2.81 -19.00 -8.55
C ASP A 105 -1.30 -18.90 -8.77
N ARG A 106 -0.58 -19.95 -8.37
CA ARG A 106 0.83 -20.14 -8.72
C ARG A 106 0.99 -21.37 -9.59
N GLU A 107 1.14 -21.17 -10.91
CA GLU A 107 1.57 -22.25 -11.79
C GLU A 107 3.08 -22.47 -11.65
N VAL A 108 3.46 -23.33 -10.70
CA VAL A 108 4.82 -23.85 -10.70
C VAL A 108 4.94 -24.75 -11.93
N SER A 109 5.85 -24.42 -12.86
CA SER A 109 6.36 -25.20 -14.03
C SER A 109 5.53 -26.41 -14.53
N PRO A 110 5.44 -26.69 -15.85
CA PRO A 110 4.76 -27.90 -16.37
C PRO A 110 5.18 -29.25 -15.75
N ASN A 111 6.34 -29.30 -15.08
CA ASN A 111 6.86 -30.47 -14.39
C ASN A 111 6.67 -30.43 -12.85
N SER A 112 6.03 -29.40 -12.31
CA SER A 112 5.67 -29.35 -10.90
C SER A 112 4.49 -30.26 -10.63
N ILE A 113 4.58 -30.96 -9.51
CA ILE A 113 3.48 -31.73 -8.94
C ILE A 113 2.70 -30.92 -7.91
N TYR A 114 3.00 -29.63 -7.73
CA TYR A 114 2.34 -28.76 -6.75
C TYR A 114 1.61 -27.62 -7.44
N ASN A 115 0.34 -27.45 -7.09
CA ASN A 115 -0.45 -26.26 -7.34
C ASN A 115 -0.58 -25.49 -6.01
N TYR A 116 -0.43 -24.18 -6.08
CA TYR A 116 -0.74 -23.27 -4.98
C TYR A 116 -1.84 -22.33 -5.41
N ASP A 117 -2.69 -22.01 -4.46
CA ASP A 117 -3.87 -21.15 -4.57
C ASP A 117 -3.84 -20.28 -3.32
N ASP A 118 -3.48 -19.01 -3.49
CA ASP A 118 -3.23 -18.05 -2.43
C ASP A 118 -4.28 -16.92 -2.51
N ASP A 119 -5.16 -16.81 -1.53
CA ASP A 119 -6.16 -15.74 -1.44
C ASP A 119 -5.70 -14.68 -0.46
N VAL A 120 -5.86 -13.41 -0.83
CA VAL A 120 -5.54 -12.27 0.03
C VAL A 120 -6.70 -11.27 0.04
N SER A 121 -7.22 -11.02 1.23
CA SER A 121 -8.16 -9.94 1.49
C SER A 121 -7.56 -8.97 2.49
N THR A 122 -7.64 -7.68 2.23
CA THR A 122 -7.22 -6.67 3.21
C THR A 122 -8.05 -5.41 3.08
N TRP A 123 -8.33 -4.81 4.23
CA TRP A 123 -8.98 -3.53 4.29
C TRP A 123 -8.53 -2.74 5.52
N TYR A 124 -8.66 -1.43 5.43
CA TYR A 124 -8.48 -0.57 6.59
C TYR A 124 -9.35 0.67 6.50
N VAL A 125 -9.57 1.27 7.66
CA VAL A 125 -10.10 2.62 7.79
C VAL A 125 -9.18 3.39 8.71
N GLU A 126 -8.87 4.63 8.34
CA GLU A 126 -8.06 5.52 9.17
C GLU A 126 -8.64 6.93 9.24
N GLY A 127 -8.50 7.53 10.41
CA GLY A 127 -8.81 8.93 10.66
C GLY A 127 -7.53 9.69 10.96
N LEU A 128 -7.25 10.73 10.17
CA LEU A 128 -6.04 11.54 10.24
C LEU A 128 -6.36 12.99 10.62
N ILE A 129 -5.43 13.62 11.31
CA ILE A 129 -5.32 15.06 11.49
C ILE A 129 -3.92 15.48 11.06
N GLY A 130 -3.83 16.54 10.29
CA GLY A 130 -2.55 17.00 9.76
C GLY A 130 -2.52 18.49 9.49
N ASP A 131 -1.37 18.94 9.02
CA ASP A 131 -1.10 20.33 8.67
C ASP A 131 -0.26 20.40 7.39
N ASN A 132 -0.47 21.47 6.63
CA ASN A 132 0.15 21.70 5.33
C ASN A 132 1.38 22.59 5.50
N LEU A 133 2.55 22.04 5.20
CA LEU A 133 3.83 22.72 5.24
C LEU A 133 4.25 23.20 3.86
N HIS A 134 4.57 24.49 3.77
CA HIS A 134 5.01 25.12 2.54
C HIS A 134 6.53 25.08 2.42
N CYS A 135 7.04 24.50 1.34
CA CYS A 135 8.47 24.33 1.08
C CYS A 135 8.84 24.83 -0.34
N GLY A 136 8.67 26.13 -0.59
CA GLY A 136 8.94 26.73 -1.90
C GLY A 136 7.87 26.35 -2.91
N GLU A 137 8.25 25.65 -3.99
CA GLU A 137 7.35 25.16 -5.05
C GLU A 137 6.66 23.83 -4.70
N ALA A 138 6.97 23.27 -3.52
CA ALA A 138 6.41 22.01 -3.06
C ALA A 138 5.54 22.22 -1.83
N CYS A 139 4.42 21.51 -1.80
CA CYS A 139 3.52 21.38 -0.66
C CYS A 139 3.83 20.04 0.02
N LEU A 140 3.90 20.05 1.34
CA LEU A 140 4.17 18.86 2.15
C LEU A 140 3.13 18.74 3.25
N ASP A 141 2.38 17.66 3.27
CA ASP A 141 1.34 17.43 4.27
C ASP A 141 1.89 16.44 5.30
N LEU A 142 1.82 16.80 6.58
CA LEU A 142 2.19 15.92 7.68
C LEU A 142 0.96 15.59 8.48
N ALA A 143 0.64 14.29 8.57
CA ALA A 143 -0.54 13.81 9.27
C ALA A 143 -0.20 12.71 10.28
N PHE A 144 -1.00 12.65 11.33
CA PHE A 144 -1.00 11.58 12.31
C PHE A 144 -2.44 11.17 12.62
N GLY A 145 -2.63 9.92 13.04
CA GLY A 145 -3.97 9.44 13.30
C GLY A 145 -4.03 8.03 13.85
N LEU A 146 -5.19 7.41 13.67
CA LEU A 146 -5.45 6.02 14.04
C LEU A 146 -5.93 5.25 12.82
N ARG A 147 -5.43 4.03 12.68
CA ARG A 147 -5.85 3.06 11.67
C ARG A 147 -6.40 1.82 12.35
N TYR A 148 -7.52 1.32 11.84
CA TYR A 148 -8.07 0.00 12.14
C TYR A 148 -8.05 -0.81 10.85
N ALA A 149 -7.51 -2.01 10.91
CA ALA A 149 -7.24 -2.80 9.71
C ALA A 149 -7.40 -4.29 9.95
N ASN A 150 -7.69 -4.99 8.87
CA ASN A 150 -7.71 -6.44 8.80
C ASN A 150 -6.96 -6.94 7.56
N LEU A 151 -6.30 -8.08 7.71
CA LEU A 151 -5.62 -8.82 6.66
C LEU A 151 -5.98 -10.30 6.84
N GLU A 152 -6.50 -10.89 5.79
CA GLU A 152 -6.76 -12.31 5.65
C GLU A 152 -5.88 -12.84 4.53
N PHE A 153 -5.13 -13.91 4.84
CA PHE A 153 -4.29 -14.63 3.91
C PHE A 153 -4.64 -16.10 3.99
N GLU A 154 -5.17 -16.68 2.93
CA GLU A 154 -5.36 -18.12 2.81
C GLU A 154 -4.41 -18.66 1.76
N SER A 155 -3.81 -19.82 2.03
CA SER A 155 -2.98 -20.50 1.06
C SER A 155 -3.24 -21.98 1.11
N SER A 156 -3.58 -22.53 -0.05
CA SER A 156 -3.85 -23.93 -0.25
C SER A 156 -2.80 -24.52 -1.19
N ARG A 157 -2.25 -25.65 -0.79
CA ARG A 157 -1.27 -26.41 -1.58
C ARG A 157 -1.84 -27.78 -1.85
N THR A 158 -1.91 -28.13 -3.13
CA THR A 158 -2.36 -29.45 -3.57
C THR A 158 -1.27 -30.15 -4.37
N LEU A 159 -0.93 -31.38 -3.98
CA LEU A 159 -0.01 -32.23 -4.73
C LEU A 159 -0.77 -33.04 -5.78
N ARG A 160 -0.56 -32.71 -7.05
CA ARG A 160 -1.06 -33.44 -8.21
C ARG A 160 -0.07 -34.56 -8.55
N ARG A 161 -0.25 -35.74 -7.96
CA ARG A 161 0.44 -36.97 -8.41
C ARG A 161 -0.41 -37.70 -9.44
N ASP A 162 0.18 -38.00 -10.59
CA ASP A 162 -0.43 -38.85 -11.60
C ASP A 162 -0.64 -40.27 -11.05
N ILE A 163 -1.90 -40.58 -10.72
CA ILE A 163 -2.55 -41.90 -10.83
C ILE A 163 -1.73 -43.09 -10.32
N THR A 164 -1.28 -43.11 -9.06
CA THR A 164 -1.18 -44.37 -8.27
C THR A 164 -0.84 -44.18 -6.80
N ASP A 165 -0.25 -43.05 -6.39
CA ASP A 165 0.21 -42.85 -5.02
C ASP A 165 -0.37 -41.56 -4.44
N GLY A 166 -1.31 -41.70 -3.50
CA GLY A 166 -1.73 -40.71 -2.48
C GLY A 166 -1.39 -39.23 -2.69
N GLY A 167 -2.42 -38.39 -2.87
CA GLY A 167 -2.27 -36.93 -2.83
C GLY A 167 -2.08 -36.41 -1.40
N GLU A 168 -1.21 -35.42 -1.26
CA GLU A 168 -1.06 -34.60 -0.04
C GLU A 168 -1.65 -33.22 -0.30
N GLY A 169 -2.50 -32.76 0.59
CA GLY A 169 -3.05 -31.41 0.59
C GLY A 169 -2.72 -30.72 1.91
N SER A 170 -2.28 -29.47 1.85
CA SER A 170 -2.15 -28.64 3.05
C SER A 170 -2.69 -27.26 2.77
N SER A 171 -3.56 -26.77 3.63
CA SER A 171 -3.95 -25.36 3.66
C SER A 171 -3.48 -24.72 4.95
N PHE A 172 -3.19 -23.43 4.88
CA PHE A 172 -3.05 -22.59 6.04
C PHE A 172 -3.81 -21.29 5.81
N SER A 173 -4.37 -20.73 6.88
CA SER A 173 -4.93 -19.39 6.88
C SER A 173 -4.29 -18.58 8.01
N GLU A 174 -4.04 -17.32 7.72
CA GLU A 174 -3.53 -16.32 8.64
C GLU A 174 -4.47 -15.12 8.56
N GLU A 175 -5.08 -14.78 9.67
CA GLU A 175 -5.94 -13.61 9.81
C GLU A 175 -5.31 -12.68 10.85
N PHE A 176 -5.34 -11.38 10.59
CA PHE A 176 -4.94 -10.34 11.51
C PHE A 176 -6.03 -9.26 11.56
N GLU A 177 -6.36 -8.82 12.76
CA GLU A 177 -7.21 -7.66 13.00
C GLU A 177 -6.56 -6.78 14.07
N GLY A 178 -6.42 -5.48 13.81
CA GLY A 178 -5.77 -4.60 14.78
C GLY A 178 -6.01 -3.11 14.58
N VAL A 179 -5.66 -2.36 15.62
CA VAL A 179 -5.76 -0.90 15.67
C VAL A 179 -4.44 -0.30 16.13
N GLY A 180 -4.08 0.86 15.60
CA GLY A 180 -2.90 1.55 16.09
C GLY A 180 -2.64 2.90 15.43
N PRO A 181 -1.59 3.59 15.90
CA PRO A 181 -1.19 4.87 15.32
C PRO A 181 -0.71 4.72 13.88
N VAL A 182 -0.99 5.76 13.09
CA VAL A 182 -0.47 5.95 11.74
C VAL A 182 0.12 7.34 11.62
N VAL A 183 1.22 7.45 10.87
CA VAL A 183 1.82 8.72 10.44
C VAL A 183 1.92 8.72 8.93
N ARG A 184 1.61 9.85 8.31
CA ARG A 184 1.61 10.01 6.85
C ARG A 184 2.31 11.31 6.46
N ILE A 185 3.06 11.23 5.37
CA ILE A 185 3.76 12.34 4.74
C ILE A 185 3.38 12.33 3.27
N ASP A 186 2.73 13.38 2.80
CA ASP A 186 2.42 13.56 1.38
C ASP A 186 3.16 14.78 0.86
N GLY A 187 3.54 14.72 -0.41
CA GLY A 187 4.23 15.80 -1.08
C GLY A 187 3.65 16.01 -2.45
N THR A 188 3.34 17.25 -2.79
CA THR A 188 2.98 17.64 -4.16
C THR A 188 3.91 18.72 -4.68
N ARG A 189 4.17 18.69 -5.99
CA ARG A 189 4.94 19.72 -6.68
C ARG A 189 4.32 20.00 -8.03
N GLN A 190 3.95 21.26 -8.24
CA GLN A 190 3.42 21.68 -9.53
C GLN A 190 4.51 21.62 -10.61
N LEU A 191 4.26 20.88 -11.70
CA LEU A 191 5.15 20.80 -12.86
C LEU A 191 4.72 21.77 -13.95
N THR A 192 3.41 21.91 -14.14
CA THR A 192 2.75 22.86 -15.05
C THR A 192 1.44 23.34 -14.41
N GLU A 193 0.76 24.31 -15.02
CA GLU A 193 -0.56 24.77 -14.55
C GLU A 193 -1.59 23.63 -14.38
N GLN A 194 -1.43 22.52 -15.13
CA GLN A 194 -2.39 21.42 -15.16
C GLN A 194 -1.85 20.10 -14.61
N VAL A 195 -0.53 19.99 -14.40
CA VAL A 195 0.12 18.74 -14.01
C VAL A 195 0.92 18.94 -12.73
N THR A 196 0.63 18.09 -11.75
CA THR A 196 1.27 18.07 -10.44
C THR A 196 1.90 16.70 -10.21
N LEU A 197 3.16 16.67 -9.79
CA LEU A 197 3.79 15.45 -9.27
C LEU A 197 3.31 15.25 -7.83
N TYR A 198 2.92 14.03 -7.47
CA TYR A 198 2.59 13.70 -6.09
C TYR A 198 3.39 12.47 -5.62
N GLY A 199 3.56 12.36 -4.32
CA GLY A 199 4.03 11.16 -3.66
C GLY A 199 3.66 11.15 -2.19
N GLY A 200 3.53 9.96 -1.62
CA GLY A 200 3.10 9.76 -0.24
C GLY A 200 3.86 8.61 0.40
N LEU A 201 4.04 8.70 1.72
CA LEU A 201 4.57 7.67 2.58
C LEU A 201 3.71 7.58 3.83
N SER A 202 3.19 6.40 4.13
CA SER A 202 2.47 6.12 5.37
C SER A 202 3.14 4.99 6.15
N GLN A 203 3.16 5.11 7.47
CA GLN A 203 3.64 4.08 8.38
C GLN A 203 2.65 3.92 9.53
N ALA A 204 2.15 2.70 9.72
CA ALA A 204 1.34 2.31 10.87
C ALA A 204 2.02 1.22 11.70
N ILE A 205 1.72 1.23 12.99
CA ILE A 205 2.05 0.15 13.93
C ILE A 205 0.73 -0.26 14.59
N LEU A 206 0.23 -1.45 14.25
CA LEU A 206 -1.06 -1.94 14.71
C LEU A 206 -0.87 -2.97 15.82
N PHE A 207 -1.72 -2.87 16.84
CA PHE A 207 -1.83 -3.82 17.94
C PHE A 207 -3.10 -4.62 17.71
N GLY A 208 -2.98 -5.94 17.69
CA GLY A 208 -4.08 -6.78 17.26
C GLY A 208 -3.92 -8.25 17.61
N GLU A 209 -4.90 -9.02 17.18
CA GLU A 209 -4.94 -10.47 17.31
C GLU A 209 -4.58 -11.08 15.96
N GLN A 210 -3.82 -12.17 16.00
CA GLN A 210 -3.48 -12.98 14.83
C GLN A 210 -3.94 -14.41 15.05
N ASP A 211 -4.81 -14.85 14.14
CA ASP A 211 -5.31 -16.22 14.10
C ASP A 211 -4.60 -16.99 12.99
N PHE A 212 -4.03 -18.11 13.36
CA PHE A 212 -3.37 -19.03 12.44
C PHE A 212 -4.10 -20.36 12.46
N SER A 213 -4.51 -20.85 11.29
CA SER A 213 -5.09 -22.17 11.12
C SER A 213 -4.26 -22.96 10.09
N ARG A 214 -4.10 -24.26 10.33
CA ARG A 214 -3.45 -25.17 9.40
C ARG A 214 -4.21 -26.47 9.33
N SER A 215 -4.51 -26.90 8.11
CA SER A 215 -5.10 -28.20 7.80
C SER A 215 -4.16 -28.97 6.89
N SER A 216 -4.04 -30.27 7.14
CA SER A 216 -3.26 -31.19 6.32
C SER A 216 -4.01 -32.49 6.14
N THR A 217 -4.06 -32.96 4.91
CA THR A 217 -4.65 -34.24 4.51
C THR A 217 -3.57 -35.04 3.81
N ASN A 218 -3.12 -36.10 4.45
CA ASN A 218 -2.14 -37.04 3.89
C ASN A 218 -2.84 -38.35 3.56
N ARG A 219 -2.85 -38.74 2.29
CA ARG A 219 -3.34 -40.05 1.88
C ARG A 219 -2.15 -40.99 1.69
N ALA A 220 -2.02 -41.98 2.57
CA ALA A 220 -1.05 -43.06 2.41
C ALA A 220 -1.75 -44.28 1.82
N GLU A 221 -1.27 -44.77 0.68
CA GLU A 221 -1.69 -46.09 0.19
C GLU A 221 -0.93 -47.18 0.92
N VAL A 222 -1.67 -48.06 1.60
CA VAL A 222 -1.11 -49.22 2.29
C VAL A 222 -1.20 -50.41 1.34
N THR A 223 -0.05 -50.85 0.82
CA THR A 223 0.06 -51.97 -0.12
C THR A 223 0.19 -53.34 0.56
N SER A 224 -0.16 -53.45 1.85
CA SER A 224 -0.07 -54.74 2.57
C SER A 224 -1.27 -55.65 2.30
N PRO A 225 -1.07 -56.98 2.16
CA PRO A 225 -2.18 -57.94 2.08
C PRO A 225 -3.12 -57.81 3.29
N PRO A 226 -4.46 -57.83 3.12
CA PRO A 226 -5.20 -58.52 2.05
C PRO A 226 -5.85 -57.60 0.99
N GLY A 227 -5.30 -56.40 0.74
CA GLY A 227 -5.74 -55.55 -0.38
C GLY A 227 -5.26 -54.11 -0.26
N PRO A 228 -5.20 -53.34 -1.35
CA PRO A 228 -4.87 -51.92 -1.28
C PRO A 228 -5.94 -51.19 -0.46
N GLY A 229 -5.53 -50.63 0.68
CA GLY A 229 -6.35 -49.75 1.50
C GLY A 229 -5.68 -48.38 1.57
N ALA A 230 -6.43 -47.30 1.35
CA ALA A 230 -5.92 -45.95 1.60
C ALA A 230 -6.20 -45.59 3.06
N ILE A 231 -5.16 -45.16 3.78
CA ILE A 231 -5.31 -44.49 5.08
C ILE A 231 -5.28 -42.98 4.82
N ILE A 232 -6.31 -42.28 5.26
CA ILE A 232 -6.36 -40.81 5.24
C ILE A 232 -6.00 -40.34 6.65
N LEU A 233 -4.90 -39.60 6.76
CA LEU A 233 -4.48 -38.93 7.98
C LEU A 233 -4.82 -37.45 7.87
N ASN A 234 -5.74 -36.99 8.71
CA ASN A 234 -6.10 -35.58 8.81
C ASN A 234 -5.43 -34.99 10.06
N GLY A 235 -4.72 -33.90 9.89
CA GLY A 235 -4.18 -33.09 11.00
C GLY A 235 -4.64 -31.66 10.85
N SER A 236 -5.32 -31.13 11.87
CA SER A 236 -5.66 -29.71 11.97
C SER A 236 -5.10 -29.11 13.26
N GLY A 237 -4.71 -27.85 13.19
CA GLY A 237 -4.31 -27.06 14.34
C GLY A 237 -4.69 -25.60 14.12
N SER A 238 -5.10 -24.93 15.19
CA SER A 238 -5.28 -23.49 15.20
C SER A 238 -4.63 -22.88 16.43
N SER A 239 -4.19 -21.63 16.31
CA SER A 239 -3.64 -20.85 17.40
C SER A 239 -3.97 -19.38 17.21
N SER A 240 -4.32 -18.71 18.29
CA SER A 240 -4.50 -17.26 18.35
C SER A 240 -3.41 -16.65 19.20
N ARG A 241 -2.89 -15.47 18.82
CA ARG A 241 -1.92 -14.72 19.63
C ARG A 241 -2.06 -13.22 19.43
N ASP A 242 -1.82 -12.47 20.50
CA ASP A 242 -1.60 -11.03 20.40
C ASP A 242 -0.31 -10.76 19.62
N THR A 243 -0.36 -9.88 18.64
CA THR A 243 0.79 -9.53 17.81
C THR A 243 0.83 -8.05 17.46
N LEU A 244 1.94 -7.66 16.84
CA LEU A 244 2.12 -6.35 16.22
C LEU A 244 2.17 -6.54 14.71
N ALA A 245 1.51 -5.62 14.00
CA ALA A 245 1.65 -5.48 12.56
C ALA A 245 2.33 -4.14 12.24
N PHE A 246 3.35 -4.17 11.40
CA PHE A 246 3.93 -2.96 10.80
C PHE A 246 3.41 -2.84 9.38
N VAL A 247 2.80 -1.71 9.06
CA VAL A 247 2.27 -1.44 7.72
C VAL A 247 2.97 -0.22 7.14
N THR A 248 3.58 -0.38 5.97
CA THR A 248 4.25 0.70 5.24
C THR A 248 3.60 0.82 3.88
N GLU A 249 3.26 2.05 3.50
CA GLU A 249 2.66 2.35 2.18
C GLU A 249 3.45 3.45 1.51
N ILE A 250 3.70 3.29 0.22
CA ILE A 250 4.35 4.30 -0.61
C ILE A 250 3.53 4.49 -1.88
N GLU A 251 3.31 5.73 -2.27
CA GLU A 251 2.68 6.08 -3.53
C GLU A 251 3.45 7.18 -4.25
N ALA A 252 3.38 7.18 -5.58
CA ALA A 252 3.93 8.24 -6.41
C ALA A 252 3.24 8.30 -7.76
N GLY A 253 3.05 9.49 -8.31
CA GLY A 253 2.40 9.63 -9.60
C GLY A 253 2.22 11.06 -10.09
N LEU A 254 1.34 11.20 -11.08
CA LEU A 254 0.95 12.47 -11.66
C LEU A 254 -0.53 12.73 -11.40
N GLN A 255 -0.82 13.98 -11.07
CA GLN A 255 -2.16 14.51 -10.93
C GLN A 255 -2.42 15.52 -12.06
N PHE A 256 -3.58 15.37 -12.71
CA PHE A 256 -4.07 16.24 -13.77
C PHE A 256 -5.25 17.04 -13.25
N ASN A 257 -5.07 18.36 -13.15
CA ASN A 257 -6.10 19.27 -12.66
C ASN A 257 -6.98 19.72 -13.83
N PHE A 258 -8.30 19.67 -13.64
CA PHE A 258 -9.27 20.13 -14.64
C PHE A 258 -10.51 20.73 -13.95
N ASN A 259 -11.25 21.55 -14.70
CA ASN A 259 -12.52 22.08 -14.24
C ASN A 259 -13.66 21.32 -14.89
N ALA A 260 -14.60 20.80 -14.09
CA ALA A 260 -15.73 20.01 -14.57
C ALA A 260 -17.05 20.72 -14.25
N GLY A 261 -17.45 21.65 -15.13
CA GLY A 261 -18.70 22.40 -14.98
C GLY A 261 -18.65 23.36 -13.78
N GLN A 262 -19.45 23.07 -12.75
CA GLN A 262 -19.50 23.87 -11.52
C GLN A 262 -18.50 23.38 -10.45
N ILE A 263 -17.89 22.22 -10.64
CA ILE A 263 -16.89 21.69 -9.70
C ILE A 263 -15.54 22.29 -10.07
N GLN A 264 -15.03 23.17 -9.20
CA GLN A 264 -13.66 23.68 -9.25
C GLN A 264 -12.75 22.70 -8.49
N GLY A 265 -11.47 22.61 -8.84
CA GLY A 265 -10.53 21.74 -8.12
C GLY A 265 -10.71 20.23 -8.38
N ALA A 266 -11.35 19.84 -9.48
CA ALA A 266 -11.39 18.43 -9.87
C ALA A 266 -10.03 17.98 -10.40
N HIS A 267 -9.64 16.74 -10.09
CA HIS A 267 -8.39 16.19 -10.57
C HIS A 267 -8.47 14.69 -10.79
N ALA A 268 -7.63 14.19 -11.70
CA ALA A 268 -7.40 12.77 -11.93
C ALA A 268 -5.97 12.42 -11.57
N ARG A 269 -5.74 11.26 -10.95
CA ARG A 269 -4.41 10.76 -10.56
C ARG A 269 -4.11 9.48 -11.32
N ILE A 270 -2.86 9.36 -11.76
CA ILE A 270 -2.29 8.10 -12.22
C ILE A 270 -0.94 7.90 -11.55
N GLY A 271 -0.68 6.70 -11.04
CA GLY A 271 0.55 6.46 -10.31
C GLY A 271 0.81 4.99 -10.05
N ILE A 272 1.76 4.78 -9.14
CA ILE A 272 2.09 3.48 -8.57
C ILE A 272 1.91 3.53 -7.06
N GLU A 273 1.61 2.38 -6.48
CA GLU A 273 1.47 2.19 -5.05
C GLU A 273 2.14 0.89 -4.64
N GLY A 274 2.83 0.91 -3.51
CA GLY A 274 3.34 -0.28 -2.83
C GLY A 274 2.86 -0.29 -1.39
N GLN A 275 2.46 -1.46 -0.91
CA GLN A 275 2.14 -1.70 0.50
C GLN A 275 2.97 -2.87 1.01
N TYR A 276 3.38 -2.80 2.26
CA TYR A 276 4.14 -3.86 2.94
C TYR A 276 3.60 -4.04 4.35
N TRP A 277 3.40 -5.30 4.72
CA TRP A 277 2.86 -5.76 6.00
C TRP A 277 3.86 -6.72 6.62
N SER A 278 4.20 -6.50 7.89
CA SER A 278 4.98 -7.45 8.69
C SER A 278 4.23 -7.77 9.97
N ILE A 279 3.71 -8.99 10.08
CA ILE A 279 2.79 -9.44 11.14
C ILE A 279 3.39 -10.67 11.82
N GLY A 280 3.79 -10.54 13.09
CA GLY A 280 4.22 -11.70 13.88
C GLY A 280 5.36 -12.54 13.26
N GLY A 281 6.14 -11.98 12.34
CA GLY A 281 7.21 -12.65 11.59
C GLY A 281 6.85 -13.14 10.19
N SER A 282 5.59 -13.02 9.77
CA SER A 282 5.14 -13.18 8.38
C SER A 282 5.22 -11.82 7.67
N ASP A 283 5.65 -11.82 6.41
CA ASP A 283 5.78 -10.61 5.60
C ASP A 283 4.93 -10.76 4.33
N PHE A 284 4.15 -9.73 4.03
CA PHE A 284 3.28 -9.65 2.85
C PHE A 284 3.44 -8.28 2.19
N GLY A 285 3.24 -8.19 0.89
CA GLY A 285 3.26 -6.90 0.21
C GLY A 285 2.43 -6.90 -1.05
N LEU A 286 1.90 -5.74 -1.39
CA LEU A 286 1.17 -5.48 -2.63
C LEU A 286 1.91 -4.41 -3.41
N PHE A 287 1.88 -4.48 -4.73
CA PHE A 287 2.38 -3.43 -5.59
C PHE A 287 1.51 -3.30 -6.83
N GLY A 288 1.26 -2.06 -7.26
CA GLY A 288 0.53 -1.86 -8.49
C GLY A 288 0.31 -0.44 -8.95
N GLY A 289 -0.62 -0.31 -9.88
CA GLY A 289 -1.01 0.97 -10.46
C GLY A 289 -2.22 1.57 -9.75
N VAL A 290 -2.29 2.89 -9.73
CA VAL A 290 -3.41 3.64 -9.17
C VAL A 290 -4.01 4.53 -10.25
N LEU A 291 -5.35 4.53 -10.32
CA LEU A 291 -6.13 5.49 -11.10
C LEU A 291 -7.20 6.10 -10.20
N GLY A 292 -7.10 7.40 -9.94
CA GLY A 292 -8.00 8.09 -9.01
C GLY A 292 -8.66 9.32 -9.59
N VAL A 293 -9.77 9.71 -8.98
CA VAL A 293 -10.41 11.00 -9.20
C VAL A 293 -10.72 11.65 -7.86
N GLY A 294 -10.53 12.96 -7.77
CA GLY A 294 -10.76 13.74 -6.57
C GLY A 294 -11.39 15.10 -6.89
N PHE A 295 -12.01 15.68 -5.88
CA PHE A 295 -12.76 16.94 -5.95
C PHE A 295 -12.52 17.76 -4.68
N ASN A 296 -12.58 19.09 -4.83
CA ASN A 296 -12.69 20.04 -3.73
C ASN A 296 -14.00 20.84 -3.88
N PHE A 297 -14.63 21.22 -2.76
CA PHE A 297 -15.95 21.84 -2.67
C PHE A 297 -15.97 23.05 -1.73
#